data_AF-Q5BTL7-F1
#
_entry.id   AF-Q5BTL7-F1
#
_cell.length_a   1.000
_cell.length_b   1.000
_cell.length_c   1.000
_cell.angle_alpha   90.00
_cell.angle_beta   90.00
_cell.angle_gamma   90.00
#
_symmetry.space_group_name_H-M   'P 1'
#
loop_
_entity.id
_entity.type
_entity.pdbx_description
1 polymer ?
#
loop_
_entity_poly.entity_id
_entity_poly.type
_entity_poly.pdbx_seq_one_letter_code
_entity_poly.pdbx_strand_id
1 'polypeptide(L)' 'PYYRQLLPVMNTFINKNKNLGDGIDYSQQKRENLGDLVHETLQILEMHGGENAFINIKYMVPTYESCMLQ' A
#
# COMPACT_ATOMS: atom_id res chain seq x y z
N PRO A 1 -10.01 -10.33 9.38
CA PRO A 1 -11.49 -10.12 9.34
C PRO A 1 -11.94 -8.74 8.82
N TYR A 2 -11.31 -7.65 9.29
CA TYR A 2 -11.73 -6.27 8.97
C TYR A 2 -11.19 -5.70 7.66
N TYR A 3 -10.37 -6.45 6.93
CA TYR A 3 -9.80 -6.01 5.64
C TYR A 3 -10.88 -5.60 4.62
N ARG A 4 -12.04 -6.24 4.64
CA ARG A 4 -13.16 -5.89 3.74
C ARG A 4 -13.71 -4.48 3.95
N GLN A 5 -13.57 -3.96 5.17
CA GLN A 5 -14.09 -2.63 5.54
C GLN A 5 -13.01 -1.56 5.36
N LEU A 6 -11.75 -1.89 5.64
CA LEU A 6 -10.65 -0.92 5.68
C LEU A 6 -9.95 -0.73 4.32
N LEU A 7 -9.73 -1.82 3.58
CA LEU A 7 -8.90 -1.81 2.38
C LEU A 7 -9.52 -1.19 1.11
N PRO A 8 -10.86 -1.08 0.93
CA PRO A 8 -11.42 -0.42 -0.26
C PRO A 8 -10.95 1.04 -0.43
N VAL A 9 -10.77 1.77 0.68
CA VAL A 9 -10.27 3.15 0.66
C VAL A 9 -8.79 3.17 0.26
N MET A 10 -7.98 2.24 0.78
CA MET A 10 -6.57 2.09 0.40
C MET A 10 -6.42 1.79 -1.10
N ASN A 11 -7.25 0.91 -1.66
CA ASN A 11 -7.24 0.61 -3.09
C ASN A 11 -7.51 1.85 -3.96
N THR A 12 -8.31 2.80 -3.48
CA THR A 12 -8.58 4.06 -4.21
C THR A 12 -7.34 4.95 -4.30
N PHE A 13 -6.46 4.89 -3.31
CA PHE A 13 -5.30 5.78 -3.18
C PHE A 13 -3.96 5.12 -3.46
N ILE A 14 -3.92 3.81 -3.68
CA ILE A 14 -2.66 3.07 -3.88
C ILE A 14 -1.81 3.62 -5.03
N ASN A 15 -2.44 4.10 -6.10
CA ASN A 15 -1.74 4.66 -7.27
C ASN A 15 -1.59 6.20 -7.20
N LYS A 16 -1.94 6.84 -6.07
CA LYS A 16 -1.90 8.31 -5.93
C LYS A 16 -0.49 8.76 -5.56
N ASN A 17 0.43 8.63 -6.51
CA ASN A 17 1.81 9.07 -6.38
C ASN A 17 2.06 10.44 -7.03
N LYS A 18 2.95 11.24 -6.43
CA LYS A 18 3.44 12.48 -7.04
C LYS A 18 4.37 12.11 -8.21
N ASN A 19 3.96 12.39 -9.44
CA ASN A 19 4.81 12.23 -10.62
C ASN A 19 5.59 13.52 -10.87
N LEU A 20 6.89 13.53 -10.57
CA LEU A 20 7.74 14.72 -10.67
C LEU A 20 8.63 14.76 -11.93
N GLY A 21 8.59 13.72 -12.78
CA GLY A 21 9.46 13.63 -13.96
C GLY A 21 10.93 13.68 -13.56
N ASP A 22 11.71 14.57 -14.19
CA ASP A 22 13.13 14.81 -13.87
C ASP A 22 13.33 15.67 -12.60
N GLY A 23 12.25 16.06 -11.92
CA GLY A 23 12.29 16.82 -10.67
C GLY A 23 12.55 15.94 -9.44
N ILE A 24 13.29 16.46 -8.47
CA ILE A 24 13.55 15.79 -7.18
C ILE A 24 12.49 16.21 -6.16
N ASP A 25 11.84 15.24 -5.50
CA ASP A 25 10.94 15.51 -4.38
C ASP A 25 11.71 15.79 -3.07
N TYR A 26 11.94 17.06 -2.75
CA TYR A 26 12.55 17.45 -1.48
C TYR A 26 11.60 17.29 -0.27
N SER A 27 10.31 17.03 -0.49
CA SER A 27 9.31 16.85 0.57
C SER A 27 9.18 15.41 1.06
N GLN A 28 9.98 14.46 0.56
CA GLN A 28 9.93 13.05 0.95
C GLN A 28 10.04 12.82 2.46
N GLN A 29 10.87 13.58 3.17
CA GLN A 29 11.00 13.50 4.63
C GLN A 29 9.67 13.77 5.35
N LYS A 30 8.76 14.55 4.75
CA LYS A 30 7.45 14.85 5.31
C LYS A 30 6.43 13.73 5.13
N ARG A 31 6.75 12.69 4.34
CA ARG A 31 5.88 11.54 4.06
C ARG A 31 4.47 11.95 3.59
N GLU A 32 4.38 12.92 2.68
CA GLU A 32 3.10 13.43 2.17
C GLU A 32 2.55 12.62 0.98
N ASN A 33 3.35 11.71 0.41
CA ASN A 33 2.87 10.86 -0.68
C ASN A 33 1.97 9.74 -0.13
N LEU A 34 0.68 9.85 -0.42
CA LEU A 34 -0.31 8.91 0.08
C LEU A 34 -0.17 7.52 -0.55
N GLY A 35 0.22 7.41 -1.83
CA GLY A 35 0.43 6.11 -2.47
C GLY A 35 1.54 5.31 -1.77
N ASP A 36 2.67 5.96 -1.50
CA ASP A 36 3.78 5.35 -0.75
C ASP A 36 3.36 4.90 0.66
N LEU A 37 2.61 5.74 1.38
CA LEU A 37 2.08 5.40 2.71
C LEU A 37 1.10 4.21 2.68
N VAL A 38 0.24 4.15 1.66
CA VAL A 38 -0.67 3.02 1.47
C VAL A 38 0.13 1.75 1.21
N HIS A 39 1.15 1.80 0.35
CA HIS A 39 2.02 0.65 0.09
C HIS A 39 2.74 0.18 1.36
N GLU A 40 3.40 1.07 2.10
CA GLU A 40 4.08 0.76 3.37
C GLU A 40 3.11 0.12 4.37
N THR A 41 1.89 0.66 4.48
CA THR A 41 0.86 0.12 5.37
C THR A 41 0.44 -1.29 4.98
N LEU A 42 0.22 -1.55 3.69
CA LEU A 42 -0.18 -2.89 3.21
C LEU A 42 0.92 -3.93 3.45
N GLN A 43 2.20 -3.55 3.31
CA GLN A 43 3.34 -4.41 3.64
C GLN A 43 3.39 -4.77 5.13
N ILE A 44 3.17 -3.80 6.02
CA ILE A 44 3.09 -4.03 7.46
C ILE A 44 1.91 -4.97 7.79
N LEU A 45 0.76 -4.78 7.13
CA LEU A 45 -0.40 -5.66 7.30
C LEU A 45 -0.14 -7.09 6.80
N GLU A 46 0.58 -7.27 5.70
CA GLU A 46 1.00 -8.60 5.24
C GLU A 46 1.95 -9.23 6.27
N MET A 47 2.95 -8.47 6.72
CA MET A 47 4.01 -8.96 7.62
C MET A 47 3.49 -9.45 8.97
N HIS A 48 2.49 -8.76 9.52
CA HIS A 48 1.94 -9.08 10.84
C HIS A 48 0.56 -9.78 10.78
N GLY A 49 -0.05 -9.90 9.60
CA GLY A 49 -1.41 -10.41 9.44
C GLY A 49 -1.54 -11.94 9.41
N GLY A 50 -0.42 -12.67 9.40
CA GLY A 50 -0.38 -14.14 9.36
C GLY A 50 -0.59 -14.74 7.96
N GLU A 51 -0.68 -16.08 7.89
CA GLU A 51 -0.65 -16.87 6.65
C GLU A 51 -1.68 -16.43 5.59
N ASN A 52 -2.86 -15.99 6.02
CA ASN A 52 -3.94 -15.58 5.11
C ASN A 52 -3.94 -14.07 4.79
N ALA A 53 -2.96 -13.30 5.26
CA ALA A 53 -2.94 -11.85 5.07
C ALA A 53 -2.89 -11.47 3.59
N PHE A 54 -1.92 -12.04 2.86
CA PHE A 54 -1.71 -11.75 1.46
C PHE A 54 -2.97 -12.01 0.61
N ILE A 55 -3.60 -13.17 0.75
CA ILE A 55 -4.79 -13.54 -0.03
C ILE A 55 -5.94 -12.55 0.23
N ASN A 56 -6.14 -12.15 1.49
CA ASN A 56 -7.18 -11.18 1.83
C ASN A 56 -6.87 -9.77 1.32
N ILE A 57 -5.60 -9.34 1.37
CA ILE A 57 -5.17 -8.05 0.84
C ILE A 57 -5.32 -8.05 -0.69
N LYS A 58 -4.82 -9.07 -1.38
CA LYS A 58 -4.91 -9.21 -2.85
C LYS A 58 -6.34 -9.23 -3.36
N TYR A 59 -7.26 -9.82 -2.60
CA TYR A 59 -8.68 -9.81 -2.92
C TYR A 59 -9.30 -8.41 -2.88
N MET A 60 -8.82 -7.54 -1.98
CA MET A 60 -9.34 -6.18 -1.80
C MET A 60 -8.58 -5.13 -2.62
N VAL A 61 -7.29 -5.37 -2.85
CA VAL A 61 -6.35 -4.48 -3.54
C VAL A 61 -5.64 -5.32 -4.61
N PRO A 62 -6.24 -5.48 -5.81
CA PRO A 62 -5.72 -6.40 -6.84
C PRO A 62 -4.32 -6.03 -7.36
N THR A 63 -3.95 -4.75 -7.28
CA THR A 63 -2.65 -4.21 -7.70
C THR A 63 -1.54 -4.40 -6.67
N TYR A 64 -1.86 -4.87 -5.46
CA TYR A 64 -0.84 -5.13 -4.43
C TYR A 64 -0.02 -6.38 -4.78
N GLU A 65 1.29 -6.30 -4.57
CA GLU A 65 2.25 -7.40 -4.73
C GLU A 65 2.86 -7.74 -3.38
N SER A 66 3.08 -9.04 -3.14
CA SER A 66 3.59 -9.51 -1.84
C SER A 66 4.99 -8.98 -1.59
N CYS A 67 5.24 -8.48 -0.37
CA CYS A 67 6.59 -8.10 0.06
C CYS A 67 7.37 -9.24 0.71
N MET A 68 6.76 -10.42 0.87
CA MET A 68 7.39 -11.59 1.49
C MET A 68 7.81 -12.67 0.49
N LEU A 69 7.22 -12.67 -0.71
CA LEU A 69 7.49 -13.67 -1.76
C LEU A 69 8.50 -13.18 -2.82
N GLN A 70 9.48 -12.37 -2.43
CA GLN A 70 10.53 -11.86 -3.33
C GLN A 70 11.65 -12.87 -3.60
#